data_AF-A0A819D7U9-F1
#
_entry.id   AF-A0A819D7U9-F1
#
_cell.length_a   1.000
_cell.length_b   1.000
_cell.length_c   1.000
_cell.angle_alpha   90.00
_cell.angle_beta   90.00
_cell.angle_gamma   90.00
#
_symmetry.space_group_name_H-M   'P 1'
#
loop_
_entity.id
_entity.type
_entity.pdbx_description
1 polymer ?
#
loop_
_entity_poly.entity_id
_entity_poly.type
_entity_poly.pdbx_seq_one_letter_code
_entity_poly.pdbx_strand_id
1 'polypeptide(L)'
;MSNITQCKDLSERVDLCEALRMYLKPIARINISVPIPPTMRVAGSTMSTWEIMDKIRELILPDDFVFLRLLKSAGELYRFEGELESKSIARSCLTRLDNTLIRMESTGHEFRLRAADAKLPYPTRTEWETFFRESKSMNETKPGERADTIHIEGLPIRWFQAKQTPMQAVQVAAAAIGPSGLPSTSTTATIDDKENKPSLEILQQVFSTFGEIRCCDIPCLDPFRGPNSSLGTSVPSAQDTTFDAYVQYSEYIGFVKAMDACRNMKLMLIDDTNTAHTANIKVDFDRIRHLSDRMIKKRRIEQMKAMELNKLKHAETQRLKDEDERRKEIERLRIELQDAEADDLTGSKDITKDSRRRQREEKRRVKRLERKRQHEEKTLAMKIALEERKMLIAHRKLESMRLLEELFNRVKVQIAQQELNKKERELQEERLRGMDIETANASNSTTFMPTQLLPQTTTKEYKPLNTTSNNKEIIEAQLNELRKEFYQKDETIDDILRKRTTIIDRKVF
;
A
#
# COMPACT_ATOMS: atom_id res chain seq x y z
N MET A 1 -10.16 -0.35 20.91
CA MET A 1 -11.54 -0.76 21.16
C MET A 1 -12.01 -1.54 19.95
N SER A 2 -12.48 -2.77 20.11
CA SER A 2 -12.98 -3.55 18.97
C SER A 2 -14.15 -2.82 18.33
N ASN A 3 -14.05 -2.47 17.04
CA ASN A 3 -15.14 -1.86 16.26
C ASN A 3 -16.31 -2.83 15.98
N ILE A 4 -16.31 -4.01 16.60
CA ILE A 4 -17.30 -5.06 16.42
C ILE A 4 -18.34 -4.98 17.55
N THR A 5 -19.62 -5.00 17.19
CA THR A 5 -20.74 -5.00 18.13
C THR A 5 -21.75 -6.07 17.73
N GLN A 6 -22.24 -6.84 18.69
CA GLN A 6 -23.30 -7.82 18.46
C GLN A 6 -24.57 -7.10 17.99
N CYS A 7 -25.27 -7.69 17.02
CA CYS A 7 -26.46 -7.14 16.40
C CYS A 7 -27.63 -8.10 16.61
N LYS A 8 -28.74 -7.59 17.16
CA LYS A 8 -29.93 -8.40 17.47
C LYS A 8 -30.94 -8.32 16.32
N ASP A 9 -31.22 -7.12 15.84
CA ASP A 9 -32.08 -6.91 14.68
C ASP A 9 -31.33 -7.20 13.36
N LEU A 10 -31.82 -8.16 12.58
CA LEU A 10 -31.26 -8.50 11.26
C LEU A 10 -31.99 -7.83 10.09
N SER A 11 -32.98 -6.99 10.37
CA SER A 11 -33.73 -6.25 9.36
C SER A 11 -32.85 -5.30 8.56
N GLU A 12 -33.33 -4.94 7.37
CA GLU A 12 -32.71 -3.99 6.44
C GLU A 12 -31.30 -4.38 5.95
N ARG A 13 -30.82 -5.60 6.25
CA ARG A 13 -29.55 -6.10 5.73
C ARG A 13 -29.62 -6.32 4.21
N VAL A 14 -28.50 -6.09 3.55
CA VAL A 14 -28.31 -6.30 2.11
C VAL A 14 -27.17 -7.28 1.91
N ASP A 15 -27.36 -8.26 1.03
CA ASP A 15 -26.34 -9.29 0.79
C ASP A 15 -25.09 -8.68 0.15
N LEU A 16 -23.93 -9.00 0.73
CA LEU A 16 -22.63 -8.60 0.20
C LEU A 16 -21.87 -9.80 -0.36
N CYS A 17 -21.77 -10.86 0.44
CA CYS A 17 -21.18 -12.13 0.03
C CYS A 17 -21.83 -13.27 0.83
N GLU A 18 -22.83 -13.90 0.23
CA GLU A 18 -23.60 -14.98 0.88
C GLU A 18 -22.72 -16.18 1.23
N ALA A 19 -21.76 -16.54 0.35
CA ALA A 19 -20.82 -17.64 0.57
C ALA A 19 -20.00 -17.48 1.86
N LEU A 20 -19.77 -16.23 2.29
CA LEU A 20 -19.05 -15.89 3.50
C LEU A 20 -19.98 -15.39 4.63
N ARG A 21 -21.29 -15.42 4.41
CA ARG A 21 -22.33 -14.90 5.34
C ARG A 21 -22.06 -13.44 5.74
N MET A 22 -21.58 -12.65 4.78
CA MET A 22 -21.29 -11.23 4.93
C MET A 22 -22.38 -10.39 4.25
N TYR A 23 -22.79 -9.34 4.95
CA TYR A 23 -23.89 -8.46 4.58
C TYR A 23 -23.49 -7.01 4.86
N LEU A 24 -24.20 -6.08 4.25
CA LEU A 24 -24.18 -4.67 4.62
C LEU A 24 -25.44 -4.37 5.42
N LYS A 25 -25.29 -3.66 6.54
CA LYS A 25 -26.42 -3.18 7.35
C LYS A 25 -26.43 -1.65 7.38
N PRO A 26 -27.57 -0.98 7.19
CA PRO A 26 -27.65 0.47 7.28
C PRO A 26 -27.25 0.98 8.66
N ILE A 27 -26.48 2.07 8.69
CA ILE A 27 -26.18 2.79 9.92
C ILE A 27 -27.38 3.70 10.22
N ALA A 28 -28.04 3.47 11.35
CA ALA A 28 -29.17 4.25 11.82
C ALA A 28 -28.70 5.17 12.96
N ARG A 29 -28.27 6.38 12.62
CA ARG A 29 -27.82 7.37 13.60
C ARG A 29 -28.69 8.60 13.60
N ILE A 30 -28.92 9.13 14.78
CA ILE A 30 -29.66 10.37 15.02
C ILE A 30 -28.82 11.35 15.82
N ASN A 31 -28.96 12.63 15.52
CA ASN A 31 -28.40 13.72 16.29
C ASN A 31 -29.48 14.35 17.15
N ILE A 32 -29.20 14.53 18.44
CA ILE A 32 -30.12 15.13 19.41
C ILE A 32 -29.45 16.38 19.95
N SER A 33 -30.09 17.54 19.79
CA SER A 33 -29.62 18.82 20.30
C SER A 33 -30.53 19.29 21.42
N VAL A 34 -29.92 19.71 22.52
CA VAL A 34 -30.60 20.26 23.71
C VAL A 34 -30.14 21.71 23.88
N PRO A 35 -30.93 22.69 23.41
CA PRO A 35 -30.60 24.10 23.54
C PRO A 35 -30.61 24.54 25.01
N ILE A 36 -29.64 25.37 25.40
CA ILE A 36 -29.56 25.95 26.75
C ILE A 36 -30.30 27.30 26.76
N PRO A 37 -31.32 27.48 27.62
CA PRO A 37 -32.06 28.73 27.75
C PRO A 37 -31.15 29.92 28.07
N PRO A 38 -31.44 31.13 27.56
CA PRO A 38 -30.66 32.33 27.88
C PRO A 38 -30.57 32.61 29.38
N THR A 39 -31.62 32.34 30.14
CA THR A 39 -31.68 32.54 31.60
C THR A 39 -30.59 31.75 32.34
N MET A 40 -30.38 30.49 31.95
CA MET A 40 -29.33 29.65 32.52
C MET A 40 -27.94 30.06 32.09
N ARG A 41 -27.79 30.53 30.85
CA ARG A 41 -26.50 31.04 30.33
C ARG A 41 -26.00 32.22 31.14
N VAL A 42 -26.89 33.18 31.44
CA VAL A 42 -26.56 34.36 32.26
C VAL A 42 -26.23 33.97 33.70
N ALA A 43 -26.88 32.94 34.24
CA ALA A 43 -26.64 32.44 35.59
C ALA A 43 -25.39 31.53 35.73
N GLY A 44 -24.67 31.25 34.64
CA GLY A 44 -23.50 30.35 34.64
C GLY A 44 -23.83 28.90 35.04
N SER A 45 -25.11 28.53 35.03
CA SER A 45 -25.58 27.21 35.47
C SER A 45 -25.48 26.20 34.33
N THR A 46 -24.90 25.04 34.61
CA THR A 46 -24.73 23.95 33.62
C THR A 46 -25.63 22.77 33.96
N MET A 47 -26.03 22.00 32.94
CA MET A 47 -26.82 20.79 33.13
C MET A 47 -25.92 19.56 33.25
N SER A 48 -26.38 18.57 34.01
CA SER A 48 -25.75 17.25 34.05
C SER A 48 -25.95 16.52 32.71
N THR A 49 -24.85 16.22 32.02
CA THR A 49 -24.86 15.43 30.79
C THR A 49 -25.56 14.08 30.98
N TRP A 50 -25.36 13.45 32.14
CA TRP A 50 -25.92 12.15 32.44
C TRP A 50 -27.44 12.18 32.58
N GLU A 51 -27.97 13.20 33.27
CA GLU A 51 -29.42 13.39 33.43
C GLU A 51 -30.11 13.64 32.08
N ILE A 52 -29.49 14.43 31.19
CA ILE A 52 -30.00 14.60 29.82
C ILE A 52 -30.03 13.26 29.09
N MET A 53 -28.95 12.48 29.16
CA MET A 53 -28.88 11.16 28.52
C MET A 53 -29.93 10.20 29.07
N ASP A 54 -30.21 10.25 30.38
CA ASP A 54 -31.20 9.40 31.02
C ASP A 54 -32.62 9.73 30.55
N LYS A 55 -32.98 11.02 30.54
CA LYS A 55 -34.26 11.48 29.96
C LYS A 55 -34.40 11.13 28.48
N ILE A 56 -33.33 11.21 27.70
CA ILE A 56 -33.35 10.77 26.29
C ILE A 56 -33.63 9.26 26.18
N ARG A 57 -33.06 8.43 27.08
CA ARG A 57 -33.33 6.98 27.09
C ARG A 57 -34.76 6.66 27.49
N GLU A 58 -35.30 7.34 28.50
CA GLU A 58 -36.70 7.18 28.92
C GLU A 58 -37.67 7.43 27.75
N LEU A 59 -37.40 8.46 26.94
CA LEU A 59 -38.27 8.85 25.82
C LEU A 59 -38.28 7.85 24.65
N ILE A 60 -37.24 7.02 24.51
CA ILE A 60 -37.14 6.04 23.43
C ILE A 60 -37.62 4.63 23.81
N LEU A 61 -38.04 4.38 25.06
CA LEU A 61 -38.59 3.08 25.46
C LEU A 61 -39.81 2.69 24.63
N PRO A 62 -39.93 1.44 24.13
CA PRO A 62 -39.17 0.25 24.53
C PRO A 62 -37.86 0.01 23.77
N ASP A 63 -37.48 0.90 22.85
CA ASP A 63 -36.23 0.80 22.08
C ASP A 63 -35.02 1.20 22.93
N ASP A 64 -33.82 0.81 22.49
CA ASP A 64 -32.56 1.16 23.14
C ASP A 64 -31.51 1.62 22.12
N PHE A 65 -30.56 2.43 22.57
CA PHE A 65 -29.41 2.84 21.75
C PHE A 65 -28.32 1.76 21.77
N VAL A 66 -27.75 1.47 20.60
CA VAL A 66 -26.48 0.73 20.50
C VAL A 66 -25.37 1.52 21.20
N PHE A 67 -25.36 2.84 21.00
CA PHE A 67 -24.62 3.77 21.84
C PHE A 67 -25.29 5.15 21.84
N LEU A 68 -25.10 5.90 22.92
CA LEU A 68 -25.46 7.31 23.02
C LEU A 68 -24.25 8.07 23.59
N ARG A 69 -23.76 9.06 22.84
CA ARG A 69 -22.57 9.84 23.24
C ARG A 69 -22.79 11.34 23.07
N LEU A 70 -22.14 12.13 23.92
CA LEU A 70 -22.05 13.57 23.77
C LEU A 70 -21.00 13.92 22.70
N LEU A 71 -21.41 14.59 21.63
CA LEU A 71 -20.52 15.11 20.59
C LEU A 71 -19.92 16.46 20.95
N LYS A 72 -20.76 17.37 21.48
CA LYS A 72 -20.37 18.74 21.79
C LYS A 72 -21.16 19.25 22.98
N SER A 73 -20.46 19.77 23.98
CA SER A 73 -21.04 20.67 24.98
C SER A 73 -20.57 22.08 24.66
N ALA A 74 -21.52 22.96 24.35
CA ALA A 74 -21.27 24.38 24.12
C ALA A 74 -22.12 25.19 25.09
N GLY A 75 -21.74 26.45 25.33
CA GLY A 75 -22.50 27.34 26.21
C GLY A 75 -23.95 27.56 25.77
N GLU A 76 -24.32 27.22 24.53
CA GLU A 76 -25.67 27.42 23.98
C GLU A 76 -26.44 26.12 23.72
N LEU A 77 -25.78 24.97 23.61
CA LEU A 77 -26.44 23.69 23.38
C LEU A 77 -25.55 22.49 23.72
N TYR A 78 -26.20 21.39 24.07
CA TYR A 78 -25.60 20.05 24.07
C TYR A 78 -25.98 19.33 22.78
N ARG A 79 -25.02 18.67 22.13
CA ARG A 79 -25.28 17.82 20.96
C ARG A 79 -24.85 16.40 21.24
N PHE A 80 -25.78 15.48 21.11
CA PHE A 80 -25.59 14.05 21.26
C PHE A 80 -25.74 13.35 19.91
N GLU A 81 -25.08 12.20 19.79
CA GLU A 81 -25.25 11.26 18.70
C GLU A 81 -25.63 9.92 19.30
N GLY A 82 -26.74 9.36 18.80
CA GLY A 82 -27.21 8.02 19.16
C GLY A 82 -27.24 7.12 17.93
N GLU A 83 -26.71 5.90 18.05
CA GLU A 83 -26.90 4.84 17.06
C GLU A 83 -27.98 3.87 17.54
N LEU A 84 -28.89 3.49 16.64
CA LEU A 84 -30.00 2.57 16.86
C LEU A 84 -29.82 1.33 15.98
N GLU A 85 -30.56 0.26 16.25
CA GLU A 85 -30.37 -1.00 15.53
C GLU A 85 -30.83 -0.98 14.06
N SER A 86 -31.83 -0.16 13.70
CA SER A 86 -32.36 -0.05 12.33
C SER A 86 -32.93 1.34 12.02
N LYS A 87 -33.09 1.67 10.72
CA LYS A 87 -33.65 2.96 10.28
C LYS A 87 -35.13 3.08 10.60
N SER A 88 -35.85 1.95 10.67
CA SER A 88 -37.23 1.94 11.16
C SER A 88 -37.32 2.40 12.62
N ILE A 89 -36.49 1.84 13.50
CA ILE A 89 -36.41 2.24 14.92
C ILE A 89 -35.98 3.71 15.03
N ALA A 90 -34.98 4.15 14.26
CA ALA A 90 -34.57 5.55 14.24
C ALA A 90 -35.70 6.51 13.89
N ARG A 91 -36.51 6.21 12.87
CA ARG A 91 -37.68 7.03 12.53
C ARG A 91 -38.71 7.06 13.66
N SER A 92 -38.99 5.92 14.29
CA SER A 92 -39.87 5.85 15.47
C SER A 92 -39.35 6.72 16.63
N CYS A 93 -38.08 6.57 16.99
CA CYS A 93 -37.45 7.36 18.05
C CYS A 93 -37.44 8.87 17.72
N LEU A 94 -37.18 9.27 16.47
CA LEU A 94 -37.23 10.67 16.05
C LEU A 94 -38.61 11.30 16.28
N THR A 95 -39.71 10.59 16.00
CA THR A 95 -41.07 11.11 16.24
C THR A 95 -41.37 11.35 17.72
N ARG A 96 -40.70 10.62 18.62
CA ARG A 96 -40.87 10.75 20.08
C ARG A 96 -39.89 11.74 20.71
N LEU A 97 -38.74 11.96 20.09
CA LEU A 97 -37.70 12.85 20.58
C LEU A 97 -37.86 14.28 20.07
N ASP A 98 -38.17 14.47 18.78
CA ASP A 98 -38.19 15.81 18.19
C ASP A 98 -39.34 16.67 18.72
N ASN A 99 -39.03 17.90 19.13
CA ASN A 99 -39.93 18.88 19.74
C ASN A 99 -40.55 18.46 21.08
N THR A 100 -40.06 17.40 21.72
CA THR A 100 -40.48 16.98 23.06
C THR A 100 -39.86 17.86 24.13
N LEU A 101 -40.65 18.23 25.14
CA LEU A 101 -40.18 18.97 26.32
C LEU A 101 -39.71 17.98 27.38
N ILE A 102 -38.48 18.17 27.86
CA ILE A 102 -37.95 17.45 29.02
C ILE A 102 -37.76 18.42 30.19
N ARG A 103 -38.15 18.00 31.39
CA ARG A 103 -37.92 18.74 32.62
C ARG A 103 -36.74 18.13 33.36
N MET A 104 -35.79 18.96 33.73
CA MET A 104 -34.62 18.52 34.51
C MET A 104 -34.94 18.66 36.00
N GLU A 105 -34.61 17.64 36.78
CA GLU A 105 -34.75 17.61 38.23
C GLU A 105 -33.69 18.50 38.89
N SER A 106 -32.46 18.50 38.35
CA SER A 106 -31.35 19.27 38.91
C SER A 106 -31.53 20.79 38.78
N THR A 107 -32.18 21.25 37.71
CA THR A 107 -32.32 22.68 37.40
C THR A 107 -33.75 23.18 37.44
N GLY A 108 -34.74 22.28 37.46
CA GLY A 108 -36.17 22.60 37.42
C GLY A 108 -36.67 23.17 36.09
N HIS A 109 -35.76 23.46 35.15
CA HIS A 109 -36.07 24.04 33.84
C HIS A 109 -36.57 22.98 32.85
N GLU A 110 -37.35 23.45 31.87
CA GLU A 110 -37.85 22.64 30.75
C GLU A 110 -37.12 23.00 29.45
N PHE A 111 -36.79 21.98 28.68
CA PHE A 111 -35.99 22.10 27.47
C PHE A 111 -36.67 21.37 26.33
N ARG A 112 -36.75 22.03 25.17
CA ARG A 112 -37.26 21.40 23.96
C ARG A 112 -36.13 20.69 23.22
N LEU A 113 -36.24 19.38 23.10
CA LEU A 113 -35.34 18.57 22.31
C LEU A 113 -35.51 18.85 20.82
N ARG A 114 -34.40 18.80 20.08
CA ARG A 114 -34.39 18.82 18.61
C ARG A 114 -33.66 17.59 18.13
N ALA A 115 -34.33 16.71 17.41
CA ALA A 115 -33.76 15.46 16.93
C ALA A 115 -33.88 15.36 15.40
N ALA A 116 -32.84 14.85 14.75
CA ALA A 116 -32.82 14.66 13.30
C ALA A 116 -31.90 13.50 12.92
N ASP A 117 -32.08 12.94 11.72
CA ASP A 117 -31.15 11.97 11.17
C ASP A 117 -29.72 12.53 11.09
N ALA A 118 -28.74 11.71 11.48
CA ALA A 118 -27.35 12.07 11.38
C ALA A 118 -26.86 11.96 9.93
N LYS A 119 -26.31 13.06 9.40
CA LYS A 119 -25.61 13.04 8.12
C LYS A 119 -24.18 12.55 8.35
N LEU A 120 -23.90 11.31 7.96
CA LEU A 120 -22.56 10.76 8.00
C LEU A 120 -21.73 11.32 6.83
N PRO A 121 -20.50 11.80 7.09
CA PRO A 121 -19.63 12.26 6.02
C PRO A 121 -19.29 11.07 5.11
N TYR A 122 -19.58 11.22 3.82
CA TYR A 122 -19.30 10.22 2.81
C TYR A 122 -19.05 10.92 1.48
N PRO A 123 -18.03 10.53 0.71
CA PRO A 123 -17.72 11.20 -0.54
C PRO A 123 -18.90 11.15 -1.52
N THR A 124 -19.11 12.25 -2.23
CA THR A 124 -20.17 12.34 -3.24
C THR A 124 -19.65 12.12 -4.65
N ARG A 125 -20.55 11.77 -5.57
CA ARG A 125 -20.18 11.55 -6.97
C ARG A 125 -19.48 12.75 -7.59
N THR A 126 -20.05 13.93 -7.33
CA THR A 126 -19.49 15.20 -7.75
C THR A 126 -18.10 15.43 -7.19
N GLU A 127 -17.83 15.07 -5.93
CA GLU A 127 -16.51 15.24 -5.31
C GLU A 127 -15.43 14.41 -6.01
N TRP A 128 -15.66 13.11 -6.22
CA TRP A 128 -14.63 12.28 -6.87
C TRP A 128 -14.47 12.62 -8.35
N GLU A 129 -15.55 12.88 -9.08
CA GLU A 129 -15.47 13.30 -10.49
C GLU A 129 -14.72 14.63 -10.63
N THR A 130 -14.97 15.57 -9.72
CA THR A 130 -14.26 16.86 -9.70
C THR A 130 -12.79 16.68 -9.36
N PHE A 131 -12.47 15.87 -8.35
CA PHE A 131 -11.10 15.57 -7.98
C PHE A 131 -10.29 14.98 -9.14
N PHE A 132 -10.79 13.96 -9.83
CA PHE A 132 -10.04 13.32 -10.93
C PHE A 132 -9.92 14.21 -12.17
N ARG A 133 -10.94 15.02 -12.47
CA ARG A 133 -10.91 15.99 -13.58
C ARG A 133 -9.91 17.13 -13.35
N GLU A 134 -9.82 17.64 -12.13
CA GLU A 134 -9.01 18.83 -11.81
C GLU A 134 -7.57 18.50 -11.38
N SER A 135 -7.31 17.27 -10.96
CA SER A 135 -5.99 16.84 -10.49
C SER A 135 -5.00 16.68 -11.64
N LYS A 136 -4.11 17.67 -11.81
CA LYS A 136 -3.01 17.64 -12.80
C LYS A 136 -2.07 16.43 -12.69
N SER A 137 -2.03 15.79 -11.53
CA SER A 137 -1.18 14.63 -11.25
C SER A 137 -1.84 13.28 -11.57
N MET A 138 -3.11 13.29 -11.97
CA MET A 138 -3.93 12.13 -12.31
C MET A 138 -4.10 12.02 -13.83
N ASN A 139 -4.31 10.81 -14.33
CA ASN A 139 -4.54 10.56 -15.74
C ASN A 139 -5.69 9.56 -15.91
N GLU A 140 -6.83 10.04 -16.39
CA GLU A 140 -8.07 9.26 -16.52
C GLU A 140 -7.93 8.00 -17.41
N THR A 141 -6.95 8.00 -18.32
CA THR A 141 -6.71 6.83 -19.19
C THR A 141 -5.96 5.70 -18.49
N LYS A 142 -5.36 5.97 -17.32
CA LYS A 142 -4.53 5.01 -16.59
C LYS A 142 -5.29 4.40 -15.40
N PRO A 143 -5.26 3.07 -15.25
CA PRO A 143 -5.79 2.42 -14.07
C PRO A 143 -5.14 2.94 -12.78
N GLY A 144 -5.94 3.22 -11.76
CA GLY A 144 -5.46 3.70 -10.46
C GLY A 144 -5.06 5.18 -10.45
N GLU A 145 -5.27 5.89 -11.56
CA GLU A 145 -5.20 7.36 -11.63
C GLU A 145 -6.54 7.97 -12.06
N ARG A 146 -7.63 7.21 -11.92
CA ARG A 146 -9.01 7.58 -12.23
C ARG A 146 -9.94 7.05 -11.13
N ALA A 147 -11.23 7.36 -11.22
CA ALA A 147 -12.27 6.86 -10.31
C ALA A 147 -12.55 5.36 -10.51
N ASP A 148 -11.57 4.52 -10.21
CA ASP A 148 -11.67 3.06 -10.30
C ASP A 148 -11.21 2.33 -9.02
N THR A 149 -10.62 3.05 -8.06
CA THR A 149 -10.04 2.48 -6.86
C THR A 149 -10.72 3.02 -5.61
N ILE A 150 -11.28 2.11 -4.80
CA ILE A 150 -11.80 2.43 -3.46
C ILE A 150 -10.75 2.13 -2.40
N HIS A 151 -10.71 2.97 -1.38
CA HIS A 151 -9.95 2.79 -0.14
C HIS A 151 -10.93 2.47 0.98
N ILE A 152 -10.67 1.40 1.72
CA ILE A 152 -11.53 0.92 2.80
C ILE A 152 -10.71 0.84 4.08
N GLU A 153 -11.15 1.54 5.11
CA GLU A 153 -10.52 1.57 6.42
C GLU A 153 -11.39 0.80 7.43
N GLY A 154 -10.72 0.16 8.40
CA GLY A 154 -11.39 -0.45 9.55
C GLY A 154 -12.02 -1.82 9.32
N LEU A 155 -11.58 -2.57 8.30
CA LEU A 155 -12.06 -3.93 8.05
C LEU A 155 -11.60 -4.88 9.16
N PRO A 156 -12.47 -5.66 9.82
CA PRO A 156 -12.03 -6.57 10.88
C PRO A 156 -11.16 -7.71 10.35
N ILE A 157 -9.94 -7.88 10.86
CA ILE A 157 -8.99 -8.89 10.38
C ILE A 157 -9.61 -10.30 10.43
N ARG A 158 -10.27 -10.64 11.55
CA ARG A 158 -10.87 -11.96 11.76
C ARG A 158 -11.96 -12.33 10.78
N TRP A 159 -12.65 -11.34 10.20
CA TRP A 159 -13.72 -11.60 9.21
C TRP A 159 -13.15 -11.89 7.82
N PHE A 160 -11.89 -11.53 7.58
CA PHE A 160 -11.20 -11.71 6.30
C PHE A 160 -10.09 -12.75 6.38
N GLN A 161 -9.99 -13.54 7.46
CA GLN A 161 -9.01 -14.63 7.58
C GLN A 161 -9.41 -15.84 6.72
N ALA A 162 -8.42 -16.47 6.07
CA ALA A 162 -8.64 -17.73 5.39
C ALA A 162 -9.16 -18.78 6.39
N LYS A 163 -10.33 -19.38 6.11
CA LYS A 163 -10.82 -20.49 6.92
C LYS A 163 -9.82 -21.64 6.80
N GLN A 164 -9.26 -22.10 7.92
CA GLN A 164 -8.32 -23.21 7.91
C GLN A 164 -9.03 -24.45 7.37
N THR A 165 -8.48 -25.05 6.31
CA THR A 165 -8.98 -26.36 5.85
C THR A 165 -8.60 -27.43 6.88
N PRO A 166 -9.40 -28.49 7.07
CA PRO A 166 -9.07 -29.57 8.00
C PRO A 166 -7.67 -30.17 7.76
N MET A 167 -7.24 -30.25 6.50
CA MET A 167 -5.88 -30.68 6.13
C MET A 167 -4.80 -29.71 6.64
N GLN A 168 -5.02 -28.39 6.55
CA GLN A 168 -4.08 -27.39 7.05
C GLN A 168 -4.03 -27.39 8.58
N ALA A 169 -5.18 -27.57 9.26
CA ALA A 169 -5.22 -27.69 10.72
C ALA A 169 -4.43 -28.93 11.22
N VAL A 170 -4.58 -30.08 10.54
CA VAL A 170 -3.80 -31.29 10.83
C VAL A 170 -2.31 -31.09 10.55
N GLN A 171 -1.96 -30.36 9.49
CA GLN A 171 -0.56 -30.13 9.10
C GLN A 171 0.15 -29.11 10.00
N VAL A 172 -0.59 -28.14 10.55
CA VAL A 172 -0.12 -27.22 11.59
C VAL A 172 0.04 -27.95 12.92
N ALA A 173 -0.91 -28.81 13.30
CA ALA A 173 -0.77 -29.67 14.47
C ALA A 173 0.40 -30.65 14.35
N ALA A 174 0.63 -31.20 13.16
CA ALA A 174 1.77 -32.07 12.87
C ALA A 174 3.10 -31.30 12.82
N ALA A 175 3.13 -30.05 12.34
CA ALA A 175 4.34 -29.22 12.37
C ALA A 175 4.71 -28.74 13.78
N ALA A 176 3.72 -28.61 14.68
CA ALA A 176 3.95 -28.34 16.10
C ALA A 176 4.53 -29.56 16.85
N ILE A 177 4.35 -30.77 16.29
CA ILE A 177 4.92 -32.03 16.80
C ILE A 177 6.06 -32.42 15.86
N GLY A 178 7.26 -31.88 16.09
CA GLY A 178 8.45 -32.31 15.37
C GLY A 178 8.68 -33.84 15.47
N PRO A 179 9.58 -34.42 14.63
CA PRO A 179 9.79 -35.88 14.53
C PRO A 179 10.27 -36.55 15.85
N SER A 180 10.53 -35.80 16.90
CA SER A 180 10.96 -36.26 18.22
C SER A 180 9.84 -36.27 19.29
N GLY A 181 8.61 -35.85 18.96
CA GLY A 181 7.49 -35.89 19.92
C GLY A 181 7.63 -34.98 21.14
N LEU A 182 8.58 -34.03 21.11
CA LEU A 182 8.86 -33.05 22.17
C LEU A 182 8.72 -31.62 21.62
N PRO A 183 8.10 -30.68 22.37
CA PRO A 183 7.96 -29.30 21.93
C PRO A 183 9.33 -28.62 21.84
N SER A 184 9.74 -28.22 20.64
CA SER A 184 11.02 -27.55 20.39
C SER A 184 10.92 -26.03 20.61
N THR A 185 11.58 -25.53 21.66
CA THR A 185 11.74 -24.11 21.97
C THR A 185 13.01 -23.54 21.32
N SER A 186 13.06 -23.45 19.99
CA SER A 186 14.07 -22.63 19.30
C SER A 186 13.76 -22.43 17.81
N THR A 187 12.72 -21.64 17.53
CA THR A 187 12.57 -20.98 16.22
C THR A 187 11.82 -19.67 16.43
N THR A 188 12.57 -18.61 16.72
CA THR A 188 12.04 -17.26 16.98
C THR A 188 11.70 -16.54 15.67
N ALA A 189 10.79 -17.13 14.91
CA ALA A 189 9.96 -16.49 13.90
C ALA A 189 8.58 -17.15 14.06
N THR A 190 7.77 -16.52 14.89
CA THR A 190 6.58 -17.01 15.57
C THR A 190 5.51 -17.54 14.60
N ILE A 191 5.08 -18.78 14.85
CA ILE A 191 3.94 -19.45 14.21
C ILE A 191 2.64 -18.63 14.41
N ASP A 192 2.58 -17.79 15.44
CA ASP A 192 1.44 -16.90 15.75
C ASP A 192 1.21 -15.75 14.73
N ASP A 193 2.22 -15.35 13.94
CA ASP A 193 2.09 -14.19 13.04
C ASP A 193 1.39 -14.50 11.70
N LYS A 194 1.19 -15.77 11.36
CA LYS A 194 0.41 -16.16 10.16
C LYS A 194 -1.08 -16.25 10.44
N GLU A 195 -1.47 -16.53 11.68
CA GLU A 195 -2.87 -16.76 12.03
C GLU A 195 -3.66 -15.44 12.09
N ASN A 196 -3.04 -14.33 12.50
CA ASN A 196 -3.71 -13.03 12.62
C ASN A 196 -3.62 -12.12 11.38
N LYS A 197 -3.54 -12.69 10.17
CA LYS A 197 -3.46 -11.90 8.92
C LYS A 197 -4.73 -11.99 8.08
N PRO A 198 -5.20 -10.87 7.51
CA PRO A 198 -6.31 -10.89 6.56
C PRO A 198 -5.88 -11.58 5.25
N SER A 199 -6.83 -12.21 4.57
CA SER A 199 -6.65 -12.87 3.28
C SER A 199 -7.06 -11.95 2.14
N LEU A 200 -6.13 -11.75 1.21
CA LEU A 200 -6.38 -11.02 -0.03
C LEU A 200 -7.47 -11.69 -0.88
N GLU A 201 -7.52 -13.03 -0.87
CA GLU A 201 -8.50 -13.80 -1.63
C GLU A 201 -9.93 -13.57 -1.11
N ILE A 202 -10.10 -13.53 0.21
CA ILE A 202 -11.41 -13.24 0.81
C ILE A 202 -11.82 -11.81 0.54
N LEU A 203 -10.90 -10.85 0.66
CA LEU A 203 -11.17 -9.46 0.29
C LEU A 203 -11.65 -9.37 -1.17
N GLN A 204 -10.95 -10.04 -2.08
CA GLN A 204 -11.30 -10.08 -3.50
C GLN A 204 -12.67 -10.74 -3.72
N GLN A 205 -12.95 -11.87 -3.07
CA GLN A 205 -14.23 -12.55 -3.15
C GLN A 205 -15.38 -11.65 -2.68
N VAL A 206 -15.24 -11.00 -1.53
CA VAL A 206 -16.29 -10.12 -0.95
C VAL A 206 -16.60 -8.93 -1.85
N PHE A 207 -15.57 -8.24 -2.36
CA PHE A 207 -15.76 -7.01 -3.14
C PHE A 207 -15.96 -7.26 -4.64
N SER A 208 -15.72 -8.48 -5.13
CA SER A 208 -16.03 -8.86 -6.52
C SER A 208 -17.53 -8.77 -6.83
N THR A 209 -18.40 -8.79 -5.82
CA THR A 209 -19.85 -8.61 -5.93
C THR A 209 -20.24 -7.31 -6.64
N PHE A 210 -19.42 -6.26 -6.54
CA PHE A 210 -19.72 -4.96 -7.17
C PHE A 210 -19.26 -4.89 -8.63
N GLY A 211 -18.28 -5.69 -9.02
CA GLY A 211 -17.71 -5.72 -10.37
C GLY A 211 -16.38 -6.45 -10.41
N GLU A 212 -15.85 -6.65 -11.63
CA GLU A 212 -14.56 -7.30 -11.83
C GLU A 212 -13.42 -6.49 -11.18
N ILE A 213 -12.63 -7.15 -10.33
CA ILE A 213 -11.49 -6.56 -9.65
C ILE A 213 -10.24 -6.74 -10.52
N ARG A 214 -9.63 -5.62 -10.90
CA ARG A 214 -8.36 -5.59 -11.63
C ARG A 214 -7.18 -5.88 -10.71
N CYS A 215 -7.19 -5.27 -9.53
CA CYS A 215 -6.12 -5.41 -8.54
C CYS A 215 -6.65 -5.07 -7.14
N CYS A 216 -6.09 -5.70 -6.12
CA CYS A 216 -6.32 -5.34 -4.73
C CYS A 216 -5.00 -5.37 -3.95
N ASP A 217 -4.90 -4.59 -2.88
CA ASP A 217 -3.74 -4.54 -2.01
C ASP A 217 -4.17 -4.35 -0.56
N ILE A 218 -3.52 -5.08 0.34
CA ILE A 218 -3.68 -4.95 1.80
C ILE A 218 -2.34 -4.47 2.35
N PRO A 219 -2.18 -3.17 2.66
CA PRO A 219 -0.89 -2.60 3.02
C PRO A 219 -0.21 -3.26 4.22
N CYS A 220 -0.98 -3.74 5.20
CA CYS A 220 -0.42 -4.39 6.40
C CYS A 220 0.19 -5.78 6.13
N LEU A 221 -0.05 -6.38 4.94
CA LEU A 221 0.58 -7.63 4.54
C LEU A 221 2.01 -7.45 4.00
N ASP A 222 2.45 -6.21 3.75
CA ASP A 222 3.80 -5.90 3.26
C ASP A 222 4.76 -5.57 4.42
N PRO A 223 5.70 -6.46 4.79
CA PRO A 223 6.62 -6.22 5.90
C PRO A 223 7.64 -5.10 5.62
N PHE A 224 7.80 -4.68 4.37
CA PHE A 224 8.80 -3.71 3.95
C PHE A 224 8.23 -2.31 3.76
N ARG A 225 6.92 -2.12 3.94
CA ARG A 225 6.34 -0.79 4.02
C ARG A 225 6.82 -0.12 5.31
N GLY A 226 7.55 0.99 5.15
CA GLY A 226 7.90 1.82 6.29
C GLY A 226 6.63 2.32 7.01
N PRO A 227 6.68 2.54 8.33
CA PRO A 227 5.55 3.01 9.14
C PRO A 227 4.94 4.34 8.68
N ASN A 228 5.60 5.03 7.74
CA ASN A 228 5.24 6.36 7.27
C ASN A 228 4.62 6.36 5.86
N SER A 229 4.41 5.18 5.24
CA SER A 229 3.80 5.08 3.90
C SER A 229 2.30 4.78 3.93
N SER A 230 1.75 4.41 5.09
CA SER A 230 0.31 4.48 5.37
C SER A 230 0.05 5.88 5.93
N LEU A 231 -0.73 6.69 5.22
CA LEU A 231 -1.28 7.90 5.80
C LEU A 231 -2.38 7.46 6.77
N GLY A 232 -1.98 7.03 7.97
CA GLY A 232 -2.84 6.47 9.00
C GLY A 232 -2.43 5.05 9.37
N THR A 233 -2.16 4.86 10.67
CA THR A 233 -1.96 3.57 11.35
C THR A 233 -0.53 3.02 11.31
N SER A 234 0.01 2.96 12.52
CA SER A 234 1.28 2.39 12.98
C SER A 234 1.49 0.96 12.51
N VAL A 235 2.76 0.52 12.58
CA VAL A 235 3.17 -0.90 12.57
C VAL A 235 2.09 -1.74 13.28
N PRO A 236 1.59 -2.83 12.68
CA PRO A 236 0.54 -3.63 13.30
C PRO A 236 1.04 -4.11 14.67
N SER A 237 0.53 -3.50 15.72
CA SER A 237 0.72 -4.00 17.07
C SER A 237 -0.12 -5.26 17.19
N ALA A 238 0.22 -6.19 18.08
CA ALA A 238 -0.59 -7.38 18.36
C ALA A 238 -2.04 -7.08 18.80
N GLN A 239 -2.39 -5.79 18.92
CA GLN A 239 -3.71 -5.26 19.29
C GLN A 239 -4.52 -4.72 18.10
N ASP A 240 -3.96 -4.63 16.90
CA ASP A 240 -4.68 -4.13 15.73
C ASP A 240 -5.66 -5.20 15.25
N THR A 241 -6.95 -4.95 15.48
CA THR A 241 -8.06 -5.86 15.14
C THR A 241 -8.65 -5.59 13.76
N THR A 242 -8.20 -4.52 13.11
CA THR A 242 -8.70 -4.05 11.82
C THR A 242 -7.56 -3.76 10.84
N PHE A 243 -7.86 -3.78 9.55
CA PHE A 243 -6.93 -3.46 8.47
C PHE A 243 -7.57 -2.53 7.42
N ASP A 244 -6.69 -1.92 6.62
CA ASP A 244 -7.09 -1.08 5.49
C ASP A 244 -6.83 -1.84 4.17
N ALA A 245 -7.62 -1.53 3.16
CA ALA A 245 -7.57 -2.21 1.86
C ALA A 245 -7.80 -1.24 0.70
N TYR A 246 -7.18 -1.55 -0.44
CA TYR A 246 -7.42 -0.87 -1.70
C TYR A 246 -7.97 -1.88 -2.71
N VAL A 247 -9.08 -1.55 -3.35
CA VAL A 247 -9.72 -2.39 -4.37
C VAL A 247 -9.92 -1.58 -5.62
N GLN A 248 -9.26 -1.98 -6.71
CA GLN A 248 -9.36 -1.38 -8.03
C GLN A 248 -10.25 -2.24 -8.93
N TYR A 249 -11.30 -1.64 -9.47
CA TYR A 249 -12.20 -2.27 -10.43
C TYR A 249 -11.69 -2.10 -11.86
N SER A 250 -11.97 -3.07 -12.72
CA SER A 250 -11.69 -2.99 -14.16
C SER A 250 -12.52 -1.87 -14.82
N GLU A 251 -13.76 -1.69 -14.36
CA GLU A 251 -14.72 -0.75 -14.92
C GLU A 251 -15.22 0.29 -13.91
N TYR A 252 -15.53 1.50 -14.39
CA TYR A 252 -16.09 2.59 -13.58
C TYR A 252 -17.41 2.19 -12.89
N ILE A 253 -18.23 1.37 -13.53
CA ILE A 253 -19.51 0.94 -12.95
C ILE A 253 -19.32 0.10 -11.68
N GLY A 254 -18.25 -0.71 -11.61
CA GLY A 254 -17.92 -1.48 -10.40
C GLY A 254 -17.54 -0.57 -9.24
N PHE A 255 -16.75 0.46 -9.53
CA PHE A 255 -16.41 1.51 -8.56
C PHE A 255 -17.65 2.24 -8.04
N VAL A 256 -18.54 2.72 -8.93
CA VAL A 256 -19.76 3.44 -8.52
C VAL A 256 -20.69 2.55 -7.69
N LYS A 257 -20.90 1.29 -8.12
CA LYS A 257 -21.71 0.32 -7.36
C LYS A 257 -21.17 0.12 -5.95
N ALA A 258 -19.86 -0.06 -5.80
CA ALA A 258 -19.24 -0.22 -4.49
C ALA A 258 -19.37 1.04 -3.62
N MET A 259 -19.10 2.23 -4.20
CA MET A 259 -19.22 3.50 -3.50
C MET A 259 -20.66 3.80 -3.06
N ASP A 260 -21.66 3.49 -3.88
CA ASP A 260 -23.06 3.72 -3.51
C ASP A 260 -23.58 2.66 -2.53
N ALA A 261 -23.22 1.39 -2.71
CA ALA A 261 -23.66 0.31 -1.81
C ALA A 261 -23.09 0.46 -0.39
N CYS A 262 -21.85 0.92 -0.25
CA CYS A 262 -21.24 1.12 1.07
C CYS A 262 -21.64 2.44 1.76
N ARG A 263 -22.33 3.36 1.06
CA ARG A 263 -22.74 4.65 1.64
C ARG A 263 -23.70 4.44 2.80
N ASN A 264 -23.35 4.98 3.98
CA ASN A 264 -24.14 4.86 5.20
C ASN A 264 -24.43 3.40 5.62
N MET A 265 -23.54 2.47 5.26
CA MET A 265 -23.63 1.07 5.65
C MET A 265 -22.45 0.71 6.55
N LYS A 266 -22.68 -0.27 7.41
CA LYS A 266 -21.67 -0.99 8.19
C LYS A 266 -21.64 -2.45 7.74
N LEU A 267 -20.51 -3.10 7.93
CA LEU A 267 -20.35 -4.51 7.59
C LEU A 267 -21.05 -5.36 8.65
N MET A 268 -21.66 -6.46 8.25
CA MET A 268 -22.29 -7.42 9.14
C MET A 268 -21.85 -8.85 8.78
N LEU A 269 -21.45 -9.62 9.77
CA LEU A 269 -21.14 -11.05 9.64
C LEU A 269 -22.11 -11.84 10.51
N ILE A 270 -22.71 -12.88 9.95
CA ILE A 270 -23.44 -13.88 10.73
C ILE A 270 -22.54 -15.10 10.86
N ASP A 271 -22.05 -15.34 12.06
CA ASP A 271 -21.14 -16.45 12.33
C ASP A 271 -21.84 -17.82 12.25
N ASP A 272 -21.05 -18.87 12.46
CA ASP A 272 -21.52 -20.26 12.41
C ASP A 272 -22.47 -20.59 13.60
N THR A 273 -22.48 -19.79 14.66
CA THR A 273 -23.45 -19.88 15.78
C THR A 273 -24.77 -19.18 15.48
N ASN A 274 -24.91 -18.60 14.28
CA ASN A 274 -26.03 -17.76 13.87
C ASN A 274 -26.15 -16.45 14.69
N THR A 275 -25.04 -16.01 15.29
CA THR A 275 -24.95 -14.72 15.98
C THR A 275 -24.46 -13.67 14.98
N ALA A 276 -25.19 -12.56 14.88
CA ALA A 276 -24.81 -11.46 14.00
C ALA A 276 -23.93 -10.45 14.73
N HIS A 277 -22.90 -10.01 14.03
CA HIS A 277 -21.96 -8.99 14.49
C HIS A 277 -21.83 -7.91 13.42
N THR A 278 -21.74 -6.65 13.83
CA THR A 278 -21.59 -5.50 12.93
C THR A 278 -20.28 -4.77 13.20
N ALA A 279 -19.67 -4.23 12.16
CA ALA A 279 -18.43 -3.45 12.24
C ALA A 279 -18.50 -2.23 11.35
N ASN A 280 -18.16 -1.08 11.91
CA ASN A 280 -18.10 0.18 11.17
C ASN A 280 -16.87 0.18 10.25
N ILE A 281 -17.09 0.48 8.98
CA ILE A 281 -16.05 0.63 7.96
C ILE A 281 -16.14 2.04 7.39
N LYS A 282 -15.02 2.57 6.91
CA LYS A 282 -14.99 3.85 6.19
C LYS A 282 -14.53 3.60 4.76
N VAL A 283 -15.34 4.02 3.80
CA VAL A 283 -15.05 3.87 2.37
C VAL A 283 -14.83 5.24 1.75
N ASP A 284 -13.76 5.36 0.98
CA ASP A 284 -13.40 6.56 0.23
C ASP A 284 -12.84 6.19 -1.15
N PHE A 285 -12.63 7.18 -2.02
CA PHE A 285 -11.90 6.98 -3.27
C PHE A 285 -10.40 7.25 -3.08
N ASP A 286 -9.58 6.54 -3.85
CA ASP A 286 -8.13 6.65 -3.75
C ASP A 286 -7.62 8.00 -4.30
N ARG A 287 -7.05 8.82 -3.40
CA ARG A 287 -6.42 10.11 -3.76
C ARG A 287 -4.92 10.01 -3.98
N ILE A 288 -4.30 8.90 -3.58
CA ILE A 288 -2.84 8.73 -3.56
C ILE A 288 -2.32 7.87 -4.72
N ARG A 289 -3.22 7.33 -5.56
CA ARG A 289 -2.90 6.44 -6.69
C ARG A 289 -2.19 5.18 -6.25
N HIS A 290 -2.62 4.63 -5.13
CA HIS A 290 -2.03 3.47 -4.49
C HIS A 290 -1.88 2.28 -5.42
N LEU A 291 -2.86 2.07 -6.30
CA LEU A 291 -2.88 0.98 -7.28
C LEU A 291 -2.51 1.42 -8.70
N SER A 292 -1.86 2.59 -8.85
CA SER A 292 -1.24 2.95 -10.12
C SER A 292 0.04 2.15 -10.37
N ASP A 293 0.34 1.88 -11.64
CA ASP A 293 1.57 1.18 -12.05
C ASP A 293 2.84 1.83 -11.46
N ARG A 294 2.86 3.17 -11.40
CA ARG A 294 3.98 3.94 -10.84
C ARG A 294 4.18 3.61 -9.36
N MET A 295 3.12 3.62 -8.57
CA MET A 295 3.20 3.38 -7.13
C MET A 295 3.47 1.91 -6.83
N ILE A 296 2.84 0.98 -7.58
CA ILE A 296 3.13 -0.45 -7.47
C ILE A 296 4.60 -0.74 -7.78
N LYS A 297 5.14 -0.19 -8.88
CA LYS A 297 6.55 -0.37 -9.24
C LYS A 297 7.50 0.21 -8.20
N LYS A 298 7.18 1.40 -7.67
CA LYS A 298 7.95 2.01 -6.58
C LYS A 298 8.02 1.09 -5.36
N ARG A 299 6.88 0.54 -4.92
CA ARG A 299 6.84 -0.41 -3.79
C ARG A 299 7.63 -1.68 -4.04
N ARG A 300 7.50 -2.27 -5.23
CA ARG A 300 8.30 -3.47 -5.59
C ARG A 300 9.80 -3.21 -5.53
N ILE A 301 10.26 -2.04 -5.97
CA ILE A 301 11.68 -1.66 -5.89
C ILE A 301 12.13 -1.50 -4.44
N GLU A 302 11.32 -0.85 -3.60
CA GLU A 302 11.60 -0.67 -2.17
C GLU A 302 11.66 -2.02 -1.43
N GLN A 303 10.71 -2.91 -1.70
CA GLN A 303 10.69 -4.29 -1.19
C GLN A 303 11.96 -5.06 -1.59
N MET A 304 12.34 -5.03 -2.88
CA MET A 304 13.56 -5.71 -3.35
C MET A 304 14.82 -5.19 -2.66
N LYS A 305 14.96 -3.86 -2.52
CA LYS A 305 16.11 -3.24 -1.81
C LYS A 305 16.16 -3.65 -0.35
N ALA A 306 15.02 -3.68 0.33
CA ALA A 306 14.95 -4.06 1.73
C ALA A 306 15.27 -5.55 1.93
N MET A 307 14.80 -6.42 1.03
CA MET A 307 15.13 -7.85 1.04
C MET A 307 16.63 -8.09 0.83
N GLU A 308 17.25 -7.38 -0.12
CA GLU A 308 18.69 -7.47 -0.38
C GLU A 308 19.52 -6.99 0.81
N LEU A 309 19.13 -5.86 1.43
CA LEU A 309 19.77 -5.34 2.62
C LEU A 309 19.67 -6.31 3.82
N ASN A 310 18.49 -6.91 4.03
CA ASN A 310 18.31 -7.91 5.08
C ASN A 310 19.15 -9.17 4.83
N LYS A 311 19.28 -9.60 3.57
CA LYS A 311 20.14 -10.73 3.20
C LYS A 311 21.61 -10.44 3.49
N LEU A 312 22.08 -9.23 3.18
CA LEU A 312 23.44 -8.78 3.49
C LEU A 312 23.71 -8.76 5.00
N LYS A 313 22.80 -8.15 5.77
CA LYS A 313 22.90 -8.12 7.25
C LYS A 313 22.91 -9.53 7.84
N HIS A 314 22.07 -10.42 7.34
CA HIS A 314 22.05 -11.81 7.81
C HIS A 314 23.36 -12.52 7.49
N ALA A 315 23.90 -12.37 6.28
CA ALA A 315 25.18 -12.95 5.88
C ALA A 315 26.36 -12.41 6.71
N GLU A 316 26.38 -11.10 7.00
CA GLU A 316 27.39 -10.48 7.88
C GLU A 316 27.28 -11.01 9.31
N THR A 317 26.05 -11.12 9.83
CA THR A 317 25.79 -11.69 11.16
C THR A 317 26.24 -13.15 11.25
N GLN A 318 25.98 -13.95 10.21
CA GLN A 318 26.46 -15.34 10.14
C GLN A 318 27.99 -15.39 10.09
N ARG A 319 28.63 -14.55 9.28
CA ARG A 319 30.10 -14.45 9.23
C ARG A 319 30.73 -14.10 10.58
N LEU A 320 30.13 -13.18 11.32
CA LEU A 320 30.59 -12.81 12.67
C LEU A 320 30.46 -13.98 13.65
N LYS A 321 29.39 -14.78 13.54
CA LYS A 321 29.22 -16.00 14.35
C LYS A 321 30.24 -17.08 14.00
N ASP A 322 30.45 -17.35 12.71
CA ASP A 322 31.44 -18.33 12.24
C ASP A 322 32.87 -17.96 12.70
N GLU A 323 33.21 -16.67 12.68
CA GLU A 323 34.51 -16.17 13.14
C GLU A 323 34.66 -16.28 14.66
N ASP A 324 33.61 -16.01 15.44
CA ASP A 324 33.61 -16.20 16.89
C ASP A 324 33.70 -17.69 17.27
N GLU A 325 33.01 -18.58 16.56
CA GLU A 325 33.12 -20.03 16.74
C GLU A 325 34.54 -20.53 16.44
N ARG A 326 35.15 -20.07 15.35
CA ARG A 326 36.56 -20.40 15.03
C ARG A 326 37.53 -19.92 16.11
N ARG A 327 37.33 -18.71 16.65
CA ARG A 327 38.17 -18.20 17.75
C ARG A 327 38.06 -19.07 18.99
N LYS A 328 36.84 -19.48 19.35
CA LYS A 328 36.59 -20.40 20.48
C LYS A 328 37.21 -21.78 20.24
N GLU A 329 37.17 -22.29 19.03
CA GLU A 329 37.78 -23.59 18.67
C GLU A 329 39.32 -23.54 18.74
N ILE A 330 39.94 -22.46 18.23
CA ILE A 330 41.39 -22.22 18.37
C ILE A 330 41.80 -22.15 19.84
N GLU A 331 41.03 -21.45 20.68
CA GLU A 331 41.32 -21.35 22.12
C GLU A 331 41.20 -22.71 22.82
N ARG A 332 40.19 -23.53 22.49
CA ARG A 332 40.07 -24.91 23.01
C ARG A 332 41.25 -25.78 22.62
N LEU A 333 41.62 -25.79 21.34
CA LEU A 333 42.77 -26.55 20.84
C LEU A 333 44.08 -26.13 21.52
N ARG A 334 44.22 -24.83 21.84
CA ARG A 334 45.40 -24.32 22.55
C ARG A 334 45.47 -24.86 23.99
N ILE A 335 44.34 -24.88 24.71
CA ILE A 335 44.26 -25.43 26.06
C ILE A 335 44.57 -26.94 26.02
N GLU A 336 43.97 -27.69 25.09
CA GLU A 336 44.21 -29.12 24.93
C GLU A 336 45.67 -29.45 24.62
N LEU A 337 46.32 -28.65 23.75
CA LEU A 337 47.77 -28.76 23.49
C LEU A 337 48.61 -28.49 24.74
N GLN A 338 48.21 -27.51 25.57
CA GLN A 338 48.92 -27.14 26.79
C GLN A 338 48.76 -28.21 27.88
N ASP A 339 47.58 -28.81 28.00
CA ASP A 339 47.30 -29.94 28.90
C ASP A 339 48.05 -31.21 28.46
N ALA A 340 48.08 -31.52 27.15
CA ALA A 340 48.85 -32.63 26.61
C ALA A 340 50.36 -32.46 26.81
N GLU A 341 50.88 -31.23 26.67
CA GLU A 341 52.29 -30.92 26.96
C GLU A 341 52.60 -31.07 28.46
N ALA A 342 51.68 -30.71 29.35
CA ALA A 342 51.81 -30.94 30.79
C ALA A 342 51.79 -32.43 31.17
N ASP A 343 50.99 -33.25 30.47
CA ASP A 343 50.96 -34.71 30.64
C ASP A 343 52.25 -35.38 30.14
N ASP A 344 52.82 -34.91 29.02
CA ASP A 344 54.11 -35.41 28.49
C ASP A 344 55.28 -35.09 29.44
N LEU A 345 55.19 -34.01 30.23
CA LEU A 345 56.18 -33.66 31.27
C LEU A 345 56.16 -34.58 32.51
N THR A 346 55.10 -35.37 32.70
CA THR A 346 54.98 -36.33 33.81
C THR A 346 55.23 -37.78 33.36
N GLY A 347 55.38 -38.01 32.04
CA GLY A 347 55.52 -39.32 31.39
C GLY A 347 56.86 -39.55 30.68
N SER A 348 57.88 -39.91 31.47
CA SER A 348 59.02 -40.76 31.11
C SER A 348 60.19 -40.25 30.25
N LYS A 349 61.36 -40.70 30.73
CA LYS A 349 62.65 -40.80 30.07
C LYS A 349 62.55 -41.56 28.74
N ASP A 350 63.51 -41.24 27.87
CA ASP A 350 63.94 -41.92 26.64
C ASP A 350 63.19 -41.60 25.32
N ILE A 351 63.87 -40.86 24.43
CA ILE A 351 64.39 -41.37 23.13
C ILE A 351 64.96 -40.19 22.31
N THR A 352 66.28 -40.06 22.33
CA THR A 352 67.08 -39.01 21.68
C THR A 352 67.34 -39.25 20.18
N LYS A 353 66.45 -39.94 19.45
CA LYS A 353 66.56 -40.08 17.98
C LYS A 353 65.26 -39.83 17.21
N ASP A 354 64.09 -39.90 17.87
CA ASP A 354 62.78 -39.68 17.20
C ASP A 354 62.36 -38.20 17.18
N SER A 355 62.78 -37.41 18.18
CA SER A 355 62.56 -35.95 18.26
C SER A 355 63.13 -35.17 17.06
N ARG A 356 64.30 -35.59 16.54
CA ARG A 356 64.92 -34.98 15.35
C ARG A 356 64.23 -35.36 14.04
N ARG A 357 63.46 -36.46 13.99
CA ARG A 357 62.68 -36.88 12.81
C ARG A 357 61.31 -36.16 12.79
N ARG A 358 60.64 -36.08 13.94
CA ARG A 358 59.38 -35.33 14.11
C ARG A 358 59.56 -33.83 13.85
N GLN A 359 60.64 -33.20 14.33
CA GLN A 359 60.92 -31.78 14.00
C GLN A 359 61.12 -31.53 12.50
N ARG A 360 61.61 -32.51 11.73
CA ARG A 360 61.77 -32.38 10.27
C ARG A 360 60.46 -32.62 9.52
N GLU A 361 59.61 -33.52 10.01
CA GLU A 361 58.25 -33.71 9.49
C GLU A 361 57.34 -32.53 9.82
N GLU A 362 57.39 -32.00 11.04
CA GLU A 362 56.64 -30.82 11.49
C GLU A 362 57.04 -29.58 10.66
N LYS A 363 58.34 -29.36 10.44
CA LYS A 363 58.83 -28.24 9.62
C LYS A 363 58.41 -28.37 8.15
N ARG A 364 58.24 -29.60 7.63
CA ARG A 364 57.71 -29.85 6.29
C ARG A 364 56.18 -29.69 6.23
N ARG A 365 55.46 -30.08 7.28
CA ARG A 365 54.01 -29.94 7.44
C ARG A 365 53.60 -28.47 7.55
N VAL A 366 54.28 -27.70 8.41
CA VAL A 366 54.10 -26.25 8.56
C VAL A 366 54.36 -25.53 7.23
N LYS A 367 55.44 -25.87 6.52
CA LYS A 367 55.72 -25.27 5.20
C LYS A 367 54.67 -25.65 4.14
N ARG A 368 54.04 -26.82 4.25
CA ARG A 368 52.97 -27.26 3.34
C ARG A 368 51.64 -26.56 3.66
N LEU A 369 51.31 -26.39 4.93
CA LEU A 369 50.16 -25.62 5.40
C LEU A 369 50.27 -24.14 5.06
N GLU A 370 51.45 -23.52 5.24
CA GLU A 370 51.68 -22.13 4.88
C GLU A 370 51.56 -21.91 3.36
N ARG A 371 52.06 -22.84 2.54
CA ARG A 371 51.86 -22.81 1.08
C ARG A 371 50.39 -22.95 0.69
N LYS A 372 49.64 -23.80 1.40
CA LYS A 372 48.20 -23.97 1.17
C LYS A 372 47.44 -22.69 1.54
N ARG A 373 47.76 -22.08 2.69
CA ARG A 373 47.21 -20.80 3.13
C ARG A 373 47.52 -19.67 2.14
N GLN A 374 48.76 -19.55 1.68
CA GLN A 374 49.13 -18.55 0.67
C GLN A 374 48.45 -18.77 -0.68
N HIS A 375 48.18 -20.02 -1.05
CA HIS A 375 47.44 -20.34 -2.27
C HIS A 375 45.95 -19.99 -2.11
N GLU A 376 45.34 -20.31 -0.97
CA GLU A 376 43.96 -19.93 -0.62
C GLU A 376 43.80 -18.40 -0.53
N GLU A 377 44.78 -17.70 0.03
CA GLU A 377 44.79 -16.24 0.12
C GLU A 377 44.92 -15.59 -1.28
N LYS A 378 45.80 -16.10 -2.14
CA LYS A 378 45.92 -15.62 -3.53
C LYS A 378 44.67 -15.89 -4.36
N THR A 379 44.04 -17.05 -4.20
CA THR A 379 42.79 -17.38 -4.91
C THR A 379 41.62 -16.52 -4.41
N LEU A 380 41.55 -16.24 -3.11
CA LEU A 380 40.57 -15.33 -2.54
C LEU A 380 40.79 -13.89 -3.02
N ALA A 381 42.03 -13.39 -3.01
CA ALA A 381 42.38 -12.07 -3.50
C ALA A 381 42.04 -11.91 -5.01
N MET A 382 42.30 -12.94 -5.81
CA MET A 382 41.92 -12.94 -7.23
C MET A 382 40.41 -12.90 -7.44
N LYS A 383 39.62 -13.62 -6.61
CA LYS A 383 38.16 -13.55 -6.65
C LYS A 383 37.64 -12.16 -6.25
N ILE A 384 38.22 -11.55 -5.23
CA ILE A 384 37.88 -10.18 -4.80
C ILE A 384 38.14 -9.20 -5.94
N ALA A 385 39.33 -9.23 -6.56
CA ALA A 385 39.67 -8.34 -7.67
C ALA A 385 38.76 -8.51 -8.89
N LEU A 386 38.32 -9.75 -9.18
CA LEU A 386 37.35 -10.01 -10.25
C LEU A 386 35.98 -9.42 -9.94
N GLU A 387 35.51 -9.56 -8.70
CA GLU A 387 34.21 -9.04 -8.30
C GLU A 387 34.20 -7.50 -8.22
N GLU A 388 35.28 -6.90 -7.72
CA GLU A 388 35.50 -5.44 -7.79
C GLU A 388 35.50 -4.94 -9.24
N ARG A 389 36.17 -5.65 -10.15
CA ARG A 389 36.17 -5.31 -11.57
C ARG A 389 34.79 -5.40 -12.20
N LYS A 390 33.98 -6.42 -11.84
CA LYS A 390 32.59 -6.53 -12.29
C LYS A 390 31.74 -5.37 -11.77
N MET A 391 31.87 -5.05 -10.48
CA MET A 391 31.16 -3.91 -9.88
C MET A 391 31.54 -2.60 -10.57
N LEU A 392 32.82 -2.40 -10.88
CA LEU A 392 33.32 -1.20 -11.55
C LEU A 392 32.78 -1.07 -12.98
N ILE A 393 32.69 -2.18 -13.72
CA ILE A 393 32.06 -2.21 -15.06
C ILE A 393 30.57 -1.90 -14.94
N ALA A 394 29.86 -2.47 -13.96
CA ALA A 394 28.45 -2.19 -13.72
C ALA A 394 28.22 -0.71 -13.38
N HIS A 395 29.08 -0.11 -12.55
CA HIS A 395 29.04 1.30 -12.22
C HIS A 395 29.21 2.19 -13.46
N ARG A 396 30.25 1.93 -14.27
CA ARG A 396 30.47 2.65 -15.52
C ARG A 396 29.31 2.51 -16.51
N LYS A 397 28.70 1.32 -16.60
CA LYS A 397 27.49 1.10 -17.42
C LYS A 397 26.33 1.94 -16.90
N LEU A 398 26.08 1.95 -15.59
CA LEU A 398 25.01 2.76 -15.00
C LEU A 398 25.22 4.26 -15.23
N GLU A 399 26.45 4.75 -15.09
CA GLU A 399 26.80 6.14 -15.40
C GLU A 399 26.59 6.48 -16.87
N SER A 400 26.99 5.58 -17.78
CA SER A 400 26.76 5.77 -19.21
C SER A 400 25.27 5.83 -19.57
N MET A 401 24.44 5.00 -18.92
CA MET A 401 22.98 5.04 -19.09
C MET A 401 22.40 6.36 -18.60
N ARG A 402 22.82 6.85 -17.43
CA ARG A 402 22.36 8.15 -16.91
C ARG A 402 22.75 9.31 -17.80
N LEU A 403 23.98 9.30 -18.33
CA LEU A 403 24.45 10.31 -19.27
C LEU A 403 23.64 10.29 -20.57
N LEU A 404 23.37 9.09 -21.10
CA LEU A 404 22.53 8.92 -22.29
C LEU A 404 21.09 9.37 -22.04
N GLU A 405 20.50 9.04 -20.89
CA GLU A 405 19.14 9.44 -20.52
C GLU A 405 19.01 10.98 -20.42
N GLU A 406 19.99 11.64 -19.80
CA GLU A 406 20.05 13.11 -19.75
C GLU A 406 20.20 13.72 -21.16
N LEU A 407 21.03 13.11 -22.01
CA LEU A 407 21.24 13.57 -23.38
C LEU A 407 19.97 13.40 -24.24
N PHE A 408 19.26 12.28 -24.10
CA PHE A 408 17.97 12.07 -24.75
C PHE A 408 16.90 13.04 -24.26
N ASN A 409 16.87 13.36 -22.97
CA ASN A 409 15.95 14.37 -22.43
C ASN A 409 16.23 15.75 -23.03
N ARG A 410 17.50 16.16 -23.17
CA ARG A 410 17.86 17.44 -23.82
C ARG A 410 17.48 17.48 -25.29
N VAL A 411 17.75 16.40 -26.03
CA VAL A 411 17.34 16.30 -27.45
C VAL A 411 15.82 16.38 -27.58
N LYS A 412 15.07 15.73 -26.69
CA LYS A 412 13.60 15.77 -26.69
C LYS A 412 13.07 17.19 -26.44
N VAL A 413 13.68 17.94 -25.52
CA VAL A 413 13.34 19.36 -25.27
C VAL A 413 13.66 20.21 -26.50
N GLN A 414 14.80 20.00 -27.16
CA GLN A 414 15.15 20.73 -28.38
C GLN A 414 14.17 20.45 -29.53
N ILE A 415 13.79 19.20 -29.75
CA ILE A 415 12.82 18.83 -30.78
C ILE A 415 11.46 19.49 -30.48
N ALA A 416 10.99 19.44 -29.24
CA ALA A 416 9.74 20.08 -28.84
C ALA A 416 9.79 21.61 -29.04
N GLN A 417 10.93 22.25 -28.76
CA GLN A 417 11.12 23.67 -28.98
C GLN A 417 11.14 24.02 -30.49
N GLN A 418 11.75 23.19 -31.32
CA GLN A 418 11.73 23.38 -32.78
C GLN A 418 10.31 23.26 -33.36
N GLU A 419 9.51 22.32 -32.86
CA GLU A 419 8.11 22.19 -33.26
C GLU A 419 7.28 23.40 -32.83
N LEU A 420 7.48 23.91 -31.61
CA LEU A 420 6.84 25.14 -31.13
C LEU A 420 7.20 26.34 -32.00
N ASN A 421 8.49 26.56 -32.27
CA ASN A 421 8.97 27.66 -33.10
C ASN A 421 8.49 27.54 -34.56
N LYS A 422 8.26 26.31 -35.05
CA LYS A 422 7.67 26.09 -36.37
C LYS A 422 6.19 26.50 -36.39
N LYS A 423 5.41 26.06 -35.39
CA LYS A 423 4.00 26.45 -35.25
C LYS A 423 3.82 27.95 -35.05
N GLU A 424 4.73 28.59 -34.30
CA GLU A 424 4.68 30.03 -34.07
C GLU A 424 4.96 30.83 -35.36
N ARG A 425 5.89 30.35 -36.20
CA ARG A 425 6.12 30.93 -37.53
C ARG A 425 4.94 30.74 -38.47
N GLU A 426 4.37 29.54 -38.50
CA GLU A 426 3.16 29.25 -39.30
C GLU A 426 2.00 30.18 -38.87
N LEU A 427 1.81 30.37 -37.57
CA LEU A 427 0.79 31.28 -37.02
C LEU A 427 1.08 32.76 -37.35
N GLN A 428 2.35 33.18 -37.36
CA GLN A 428 2.74 34.54 -37.78
C GLN A 428 2.50 34.76 -39.27
N GLU A 429 2.85 33.81 -40.12
CA GLU A 429 2.59 33.87 -41.56
C GLU A 429 1.09 33.94 -41.87
N GLU A 430 0.27 33.16 -41.15
CA GLU A 430 -1.19 33.21 -41.29
C GLU A 430 -1.75 34.57 -40.85
N ARG A 431 -1.20 35.15 -39.77
CA ARG A 431 -1.59 36.48 -39.28
C ARG A 431 -1.22 37.60 -40.26
N LEU A 432 -0.05 37.53 -40.89
CA LEU A 432 0.33 38.47 -41.95
C LEU A 432 -0.57 38.34 -43.18
N ARG A 433 -0.88 37.12 -43.61
CA ARG A 433 -1.83 36.89 -44.73
C ARG A 433 -3.23 37.43 -44.42
N GLY A 434 -3.68 37.34 -43.17
CA GLY A 434 -4.93 37.95 -42.72
C GLY A 434 -4.91 39.48 -42.80
N MET A 435 -3.82 40.12 -42.40
CA MET A 435 -3.66 41.58 -42.48
C MET A 435 -3.56 42.10 -43.92
N ASP A 436 -2.95 41.35 -44.84
CA ASP A 436 -2.91 41.69 -46.27
C ASP A 436 -4.31 41.62 -46.91
N ILE A 437 -5.18 40.72 -46.44
CA ILE A 437 -6.57 40.62 -46.89
C ILE A 437 -7.44 41.75 -46.31
N GLU A 438 -7.25 42.11 -45.03
CA GLU A 438 -7.97 43.23 -44.41
C GLU A 438 -7.56 44.60 -44.99
N THR A 439 -6.28 44.80 -45.32
CA THR A 439 -5.80 46.02 -46.00
C THR A 439 -6.27 46.11 -47.46
N ALA A 440 -6.41 44.97 -48.15
CA ALA A 440 -7.05 44.92 -49.48
C ALA A 440 -8.56 45.26 -49.43
N ASN A 441 -9.27 44.84 -48.38
CA ASN A 441 -10.71 45.12 -48.21
C ASN A 441 -11.02 46.52 -47.64
N ALA A 442 -10.10 47.16 -46.91
CA ALA A 442 -10.26 48.54 -46.43
C ALA A 442 -10.22 49.59 -47.56
N SER A 443 -9.85 49.20 -48.78
CA SER A 443 -9.83 50.07 -49.96
C SER A 443 -11.20 50.24 -50.63
N ASN A 444 -12.25 49.56 -50.16
CA ASN A 444 -13.60 49.66 -50.72
C ASN A 444 -14.71 49.63 -49.64
N SER A 445 -15.02 50.80 -49.05
CA SER A 445 -16.35 51.44 -49.09
C SER A 445 -16.67 52.31 -47.86
N THR A 446 -17.23 53.47 -48.18
CA THR A 446 -17.74 54.51 -47.29
C THR A 446 -19.19 54.23 -46.87
N THR A 447 -19.40 54.18 -45.55
CA THR A 447 -20.55 54.67 -44.74
C THR A 447 -21.99 54.27 -45.09
N PHE A 448 -22.66 53.51 -44.20
CA PHE A 448 -23.80 53.94 -43.34
C PHE A 448 -24.29 52.81 -42.38
N MET A 449 -24.76 53.21 -41.19
CA MET A 449 -25.29 52.44 -40.03
C MET A 449 -26.79 52.77 -39.81
N PRO A 450 -27.58 52.20 -38.85
CA PRO A 450 -27.49 50.93 -38.08
C PRO A 450 -28.85 50.15 -37.91
N THR A 451 -28.83 48.98 -37.23
CA THR A 451 -29.75 48.55 -36.11
C THR A 451 -30.38 47.13 -36.19
N GLN A 452 -29.84 46.26 -35.32
CA GLN A 452 -30.42 45.23 -34.42
C GLN A 452 -31.24 43.99 -34.87
N LEU A 453 -30.69 42.86 -34.39
CA LEU A 453 -31.26 41.65 -33.75
C LEU A 453 -31.23 40.31 -34.53
N LEU A 454 -30.66 39.33 -33.80
CA LEU A 454 -30.39 37.89 -34.00
C LEU A 454 -31.45 37.09 -34.80
N PRO A 455 -31.17 35.88 -35.38
CA PRO A 455 -30.44 34.80 -34.69
C PRO A 455 -29.72 33.68 -35.51
N GLN A 456 -29.06 32.80 -34.74
CA GLN A 456 -28.78 31.37 -34.97
C GLN A 456 -27.51 30.90 -35.69
N THR A 457 -26.75 30.13 -34.90
CA THR A 457 -25.62 29.29 -35.21
C THR A 457 -26.04 28.02 -35.95
N THR A 458 -25.33 27.68 -37.04
CA THR A 458 -25.15 26.29 -37.48
C THR A 458 -23.68 26.04 -37.78
N THR A 459 -23.15 25.05 -37.08
CA THR A 459 -21.83 24.43 -37.16
C THR A 459 -21.56 23.81 -38.54
N LYS A 460 -20.34 23.96 -39.06
CA LYS A 460 -19.74 23.04 -40.03
C LYS A 460 -18.43 22.50 -39.47
N GLU A 461 -18.37 21.18 -39.40
CA GLU A 461 -17.26 20.35 -38.94
C GLU A 461 -16.01 20.52 -39.81
N TYR A 462 -14.84 20.53 -39.16
CA TYR A 462 -13.55 20.31 -39.80
C TYR A 462 -13.06 18.89 -39.48
N LYS A 463 -12.72 18.12 -40.53
CA LYS A 463 -12.00 16.83 -40.44
C LYS A 463 -10.49 17.08 -40.31
N PRO A 464 -9.77 16.46 -39.36
CA PRO A 464 -8.32 16.56 -39.31
C PRO A 464 -7.65 15.60 -40.33
N LEU A 465 -6.59 16.09 -40.97
CA LEU A 465 -5.73 15.36 -41.90
C LEU A 465 -4.88 14.30 -41.18
N ASN A 466 -4.85 13.11 -41.75
CA ASN A 466 -4.30 11.87 -41.18
C ASN A 466 -2.83 11.63 -41.61
N THR A 467 -1.90 12.50 -41.19
CA THR A 467 -0.48 12.43 -41.62
C THR A 467 0.53 12.15 -40.50
N THR A 468 0.10 12.10 -39.24
CA THR A 468 1.00 11.93 -38.08
C THR A 468 1.26 10.47 -37.70
N SER A 469 0.36 9.54 -38.03
CA SER A 469 0.48 8.13 -37.65
C SER A 469 1.58 7.38 -38.42
N ASN A 470 1.71 7.61 -39.72
CA ASN A 470 2.71 6.92 -40.54
C ASN A 470 4.16 7.25 -40.13
N ASN A 471 4.45 8.50 -39.75
CA ASN A 471 5.80 8.88 -39.33
C ASN A 471 6.18 8.31 -37.96
N LYS A 472 5.20 8.08 -37.08
CA LYS A 472 5.43 7.50 -35.75
C LYS A 472 5.75 6.00 -35.84
N GLU A 473 5.03 5.28 -36.70
CA GLU A 473 5.28 3.87 -36.98
C GLU A 473 6.64 3.63 -37.66
N ILE A 474 7.05 4.51 -38.57
CA ILE A 474 8.38 4.42 -39.23
C ILE A 474 9.52 4.63 -38.22
N ILE A 475 9.39 5.60 -37.32
CA ILE A 475 10.40 5.86 -36.28
C ILE A 475 10.46 4.71 -35.27
N GLU A 476 9.31 4.15 -34.89
CA GLU A 476 9.23 3.03 -33.95
C GLU A 476 9.77 1.72 -34.56
N ALA A 477 9.58 1.50 -35.87
CA ALA A 477 10.19 0.42 -36.62
C ALA A 477 11.73 0.56 -36.67
N GLN A 478 12.25 1.75 -36.98
CA GLN A 478 13.69 2.02 -36.99
C GLN A 478 14.33 1.86 -35.60
N LEU A 479 13.61 2.26 -34.54
CA LEU A 479 14.07 2.07 -33.15
C LEU A 479 14.10 0.59 -32.73
N ASN A 480 13.14 -0.20 -33.21
CA ASN A 480 13.12 -1.65 -32.95
C ASN A 480 14.20 -2.40 -33.73
N GLU A 481 14.55 -1.93 -34.92
CA GLU A 481 15.64 -2.48 -35.73
C GLU A 481 17.01 -2.20 -35.07
N LEU A 482 17.24 -0.97 -34.60
CA LEU A 482 18.42 -0.61 -33.80
C LEU A 482 18.50 -1.38 -32.48
N ARG A 483 17.36 -1.64 -31.82
CA ARG A 483 17.31 -2.48 -30.61
C ARG A 483 17.69 -3.93 -30.93
N LYS A 484 17.17 -4.50 -32.03
CA LYS A 484 17.54 -5.85 -32.46
C LYS A 484 19.04 -5.95 -32.76
N GLU A 485 19.62 -5.00 -33.48
CA GLU A 485 21.07 -4.99 -33.73
C GLU A 485 21.91 -4.85 -32.45
N PHE A 486 21.43 -4.10 -31.46
CA PHE A 486 22.08 -3.97 -30.16
C PHE A 486 22.07 -5.29 -29.37
N TYR A 487 20.91 -5.98 -29.32
CA TYR A 487 20.80 -7.28 -28.65
C TYR A 487 21.59 -8.39 -29.36
N GLN A 488 21.66 -8.36 -30.69
CA GLN A 488 22.45 -9.32 -31.47
C GLN A 488 23.96 -9.11 -31.25
N LYS A 489 24.42 -7.86 -31.05
CA LYS A 489 25.80 -7.55 -30.65
C LYS A 489 26.10 -7.98 -29.20
N ASP A 490 25.13 -7.89 -28.28
CA ASP A 490 25.28 -8.40 -26.92
C ASP A 490 25.42 -9.94 -26.89
N GLU A 491 24.65 -10.70 -27.68
CA GLU A 491 24.84 -12.15 -27.85
C GLU A 491 26.22 -12.49 -28.42
N THR A 492 26.71 -11.70 -29.38
CA THR A 492 28.03 -11.89 -29.99
C THR A 492 29.16 -11.61 -28.99
N ILE A 493 29.00 -10.62 -28.10
CA ILE A 493 29.97 -10.29 -27.05
C ILE A 493 29.95 -11.36 -25.95
N ASP A 494 28.79 -11.86 -25.55
CA ASP A 494 28.66 -12.95 -24.58
C ASP A 494 29.25 -14.27 -25.12
N ASP A 495 29.10 -14.55 -26.40
CA ASP A 495 29.74 -15.70 -27.08
C ASP A 495 31.27 -15.54 -27.21
N ILE A 496 31.77 -14.32 -27.46
CA ILE A 496 33.21 -14.02 -27.46
C ILE A 496 33.79 -14.16 -26.06
N LEU A 497 33.04 -13.74 -25.03
CA LEU A 497 33.45 -13.88 -23.62
C LEU A 497 33.45 -15.35 -23.19
N ARG A 498 32.42 -16.14 -23.53
CA ARG A 498 32.38 -17.59 -23.27
C ARG A 498 33.52 -18.33 -23.95
N LYS A 499 33.79 -18.06 -25.24
CA LYS A 499 34.93 -18.65 -25.97
C LYS A 499 36.28 -18.28 -25.33
N ARG A 500 36.43 -17.08 -24.77
CA ARG A 500 37.65 -16.68 -24.03
C ARG A 500 37.78 -17.38 -22.68
N THR A 501 36.69 -17.63 -21.96
CA THR A 501 36.71 -18.38 -20.69
C THR A 501 37.11 -19.83 -20.92
N THR A 502 36.60 -20.49 -21.97
CA THR A 502 36.96 -21.88 -22.31
C THR A 502 38.41 -22.05 -22.80
N ILE A 503 39.01 -21.01 -23.40
CA ILE A 503 40.42 -21.01 -23.84
C ILE A 503 41.38 -20.84 -22.64
N ILE A 504 40.94 -20.18 -21.56
CA ILE A 504 41.75 -20.02 -20.34
C ILE A 504 41.76 -21.32 -19.53
N ASP A 505 40.64 -22.07 -19.48
CA ASP A 505 40.59 -23.36 -18.77
C ASP A 505 41.38 -24.49 -19.48
N ARG A 506 41.63 -24.39 -20.80
CA ARG A 506 42.48 -25.34 -21.52
C ARG A 506 43.99 -25.07 -21.42
N LYS A 507 44.42 -23.96 -20.80
CA LYS A 507 45.84 -23.64 -20.57
C LYS A 507 46.31 -23.87 -19.12
N VAL A 508 45.46 -24.43 -18.27
CA VAL A 508 45.77 -24.74 -16.85
C VAL A 508 45.51 -26.22 -16.55
N PHE A 509 45.88 -27.11 -17.48
CA PHE A 509 46.18 -28.51 -17.21
C PHE A 509 47.60 -28.81 -17.63
#